data_AF-A0AAQ3WSE7-F1
#
_entry.id   AF-A0AAQ3WSE7-F1
#
_cell.length_a   1.000
_cell.length_b   1.000
_cell.length_c   1.000
_cell.angle_alpha   90.00
_cell.angle_beta   90.00
_cell.angle_gamma   90.00
#
_symmetry.space_group_name_H-M   'P 1'
#
loop_
_entity.id
_entity.type
_entity.pdbx_description
1 polymer ?
#
loop_
_entity_poly.entity_id
_entity_poly.type
_entity_poly.pdbx_seq_one_letter_code
_entity_poly.pdbx_strand_id
1 'polypeptide(L)'
;MGKVIFARQELMKDEDLFSETCRRNSFCLCCNCAFCSHCCFYHHVHDWGGQTMAKVGLDAGGRPVFPTHTVKGVNIMQCMVEEMVKRDYTARLVRDAFCLYCAKSFCADVCSHHDHHRRLGLPGDAVLRVEQRGGRPCVRCTGTEWWTSHMDMALGDPVHEGVDEQGRYYELLPVLRRQPGTCMQCGIRLHWDDDDDTHCSHRCADIYLKELDERRRRREARHAALRPPPGNN
;
A
#
# COMPACT_ATOMS: atom_id res chain seq x y z
N MET A 1 -13.13 -9.62 4.79
CA MET A 1 -13.65 -8.45 4.04
C MET A 1 -13.41 -7.11 4.75
N GLY A 2 -13.69 -6.97 6.05
CA GLY A 2 -13.57 -5.68 6.76
C GLY A 2 -12.23 -4.93 6.63
N LYS A 3 -11.09 -5.64 6.58
CA LYS A 3 -9.76 -5.00 6.39
C LYS A 3 -9.62 -4.28 5.04
N VAL A 4 -10.22 -4.80 3.98
CA VAL A 4 -10.15 -4.20 2.63
C VAL A 4 -11.01 -2.93 2.56
N ILE A 5 -12.16 -2.93 3.23
CA ILE A 5 -13.04 -1.74 3.35
C ILE A 5 -12.29 -0.62 4.05
N PHE A 6 -11.62 -0.93 5.17
CA PHE A 6 -10.80 0.03 5.90
C PHE A 6 -9.64 0.55 5.04
N ALA A 7 -8.87 -0.34 4.40
CA ALA A 7 -7.76 0.08 3.55
C ALA A 7 -8.19 0.93 2.35
N ARG A 8 -9.35 0.65 1.77
CA ARG A 8 -9.96 1.48 0.74
C ARG A 8 -10.26 2.89 1.24
N GLN A 9 -10.82 3.03 2.45
CA GLN A 9 -11.07 4.34 3.05
C GLN A 9 -9.77 5.10 3.28
N GLU A 10 -8.74 4.46 3.85
CA GLU A 10 -7.43 5.08 4.07
C GLU A 10 -6.77 5.54 2.77
N LEU A 11 -6.85 4.72 1.71
CA LEU A 11 -6.33 5.09 0.38
C LEU A 11 -6.98 6.37 -0.18
N MET A 12 -8.26 6.62 0.13
CA MET A 12 -8.99 7.79 -0.39
C MET A 12 -8.82 9.06 0.46
N LYS A 13 -8.42 8.93 1.73
CA LYS A 13 -8.35 10.05 2.69
C LYS A 13 -7.06 10.86 2.60
N ASP A 14 -5.94 10.17 2.40
CA ASP A 14 -4.62 10.73 2.70
C ASP A 14 -3.95 11.27 1.42
N GLU A 15 -3.86 12.59 1.31
CA GLU A 15 -3.20 13.27 0.19
C GLU A 15 -1.69 13.04 0.16
N ASP A 16 -1.11 12.72 1.33
CA ASP A 16 0.32 12.59 1.57
C ASP A 16 0.80 11.15 1.69
N LEU A 17 -0.12 10.20 1.57
CA LEU A 17 0.14 8.77 1.69
C LEU A 17 1.34 8.33 0.83
N PHE A 18 1.47 8.91 -0.37
CA PHE A 18 2.56 8.65 -1.31
C PHE A 18 3.55 9.82 -1.47
N SER A 19 3.35 10.94 -0.77
CA SER A 19 4.31 12.05 -0.71
C SER A 19 5.41 11.80 0.34
N GLU A 20 5.08 11.03 1.39
CA GLU A 20 6.04 10.59 2.37
C GLU A 20 7.02 9.53 1.83
N THR A 21 8.20 9.45 2.46
CA THR A 21 9.23 8.47 2.12
C THR A 21 9.38 7.41 3.20
N CYS A 22 9.68 6.18 2.82
CA CYS A 22 10.21 5.17 3.71
C CYS A 22 11.72 5.40 3.95
N ARG A 23 12.18 5.04 5.14
CA ARG A 23 13.61 4.96 5.47
C ARG A 23 13.83 3.73 6.32
N ARG A 24 14.92 3.00 6.03
CA ARG A 24 15.35 1.95 6.94
C ARG A 24 15.78 2.61 8.24
N ASN A 25 15.17 2.22 9.35
CA ASN A 25 15.40 2.81 10.66
C ASN A 25 15.52 1.75 11.75
N SER A 26 15.53 0.48 11.36
CA SER A 26 15.61 -0.66 12.25
C SER A 26 16.38 -1.79 11.56
N PHE A 27 16.99 -2.63 12.37
CA PHE A 27 17.69 -3.83 11.94
C PHE A 27 17.20 -5.02 12.75
N CYS A 28 16.87 -6.10 12.06
CA CYS A 28 16.46 -7.36 12.68
C CYS A 28 17.67 -8.30 12.75
N LEU A 29 18.06 -8.66 13.96
CA LEU A 29 19.18 -9.57 14.24
C LEU A 29 18.87 -11.00 13.80
N CYS A 30 17.62 -11.44 13.88
CA CYS A 30 17.22 -12.78 13.42
C CYS A 30 17.23 -12.90 11.90
N CYS A 31 16.71 -11.88 11.21
CA CYS A 31 16.63 -11.88 9.75
C CYS A 31 17.91 -11.36 9.07
N ASN A 32 18.84 -10.80 9.85
CA ASN A 32 20.02 -10.10 9.35
C ASN A 32 19.66 -9.07 8.25
N CYS A 33 18.67 -8.22 8.51
CA CYS A 33 18.16 -7.28 7.51
C CYS A 33 17.76 -5.92 8.11
N ALA A 34 18.03 -4.86 7.35
CA ALA A 34 17.56 -3.51 7.66
C ALA A 34 16.18 -3.25 7.03
N PHE A 35 15.29 -2.63 7.80
CA PHE A 35 13.89 -2.44 7.40
C PHE A 35 13.32 -1.09 7.90
N CYS A 36 12.18 -0.71 7.33
CA CYS A 36 11.39 0.44 7.78
C CYS A 36 10.38 -0.02 8.85
N SER A 37 10.51 0.47 10.08
CA SER A 37 9.61 0.11 11.19
C SER A 37 8.16 0.50 10.94
N HIS A 38 7.90 1.53 10.12
CA HIS A 38 6.54 1.92 9.75
C HIS A 38 5.75 0.74 9.12
N CYS A 39 6.42 -0.04 8.26
CA CYS A 39 5.78 -1.02 7.38
C CYS A 39 6.07 -2.47 7.81
N CYS A 40 7.27 -2.75 8.34
CA CYS A 40 7.74 -4.11 8.57
C CYS A 40 7.88 -4.48 10.06
N PHE A 41 7.54 -3.57 10.99
CA PHE A 41 7.75 -3.82 12.43
C PHE A 41 7.14 -5.15 12.88
N TYR A 42 5.86 -5.40 12.58
CA TYR A 42 5.17 -6.62 13.01
C TYR A 42 5.76 -7.91 12.43
N HIS A 43 6.47 -7.85 11.29
CA HIS A 43 7.17 -9.02 10.74
C HIS A 43 8.47 -9.33 11.50
N HIS A 44 9.13 -8.28 12.00
CA HIS A 44 10.37 -8.40 12.75
C HIS A 44 10.15 -8.50 14.28
N VAL A 45 8.90 -8.53 14.73
CA VAL A 45 8.54 -8.99 16.08
C VAL A 45 8.53 -10.52 16.05
N HIS A 46 9.69 -11.12 16.31
CA HIS A 46 9.83 -12.56 16.53
C HIS A 46 9.27 -12.95 17.90
N ASP A 47 9.00 -14.25 18.11
CA ASP A 47 8.45 -14.83 19.36
C ASP A 47 9.20 -14.39 20.64
N TRP A 48 10.44 -13.93 20.48
CA TRP A 48 11.30 -13.34 21.53
C TRP A 48 11.02 -11.85 21.81
N GLY A 49 9.83 -11.33 21.47
CA GLY A 49 9.30 -10.07 22.02
C GLY A 49 10.14 -8.80 21.76
N GLY A 50 10.66 -8.62 20.55
CA GLY A 50 11.44 -7.45 20.15
C GLY A 50 12.88 -7.41 20.69
N GLN A 51 13.33 -8.45 21.39
CA GLN A 51 14.74 -8.61 21.79
C GLN A 51 15.70 -8.68 20.61
N THR A 52 15.19 -8.89 19.39
CA THR A 52 16.00 -9.12 18.19
C THR A 52 16.02 -7.89 17.28
N MET A 53 15.49 -6.75 17.73
CA MET A 53 15.45 -5.51 16.95
C MET A 53 16.37 -4.44 17.53
N ALA A 54 17.13 -3.82 16.64
CA ALA A 54 17.97 -2.67 16.91
C ALA A 54 17.40 -1.44 16.18
N LYS A 55 17.17 -0.33 16.88
CA LYS A 55 16.76 0.94 16.24
C LYS A 55 17.98 1.70 15.77
N VAL A 56 17.98 2.10 14.49
CA VAL A 56 19.06 2.89 13.89
C VAL A 56 18.54 4.29 13.62
N GLY A 57 18.93 5.22 14.49
CA GLY A 57 18.63 6.63 14.37
C GLY A 57 19.55 7.33 13.37
N LEU A 58 19.28 8.61 13.11
CA LEU A 58 20.27 9.50 12.50
C LEU A 58 20.67 10.53 13.56
N ASP A 59 21.94 10.94 13.56
CA ASP A 59 22.41 12.08 14.35
C ASP A 59 21.97 13.42 13.71
N ALA A 60 22.34 14.54 14.32
CA ALA A 60 22.03 15.87 13.82
C ALA A 60 22.63 16.15 12.42
N GLY A 61 23.68 15.43 12.03
CA GLY A 61 24.30 15.51 10.70
C GLY A 61 23.71 14.53 9.69
N GLY A 62 22.64 13.80 10.04
CA GLY A 62 22.02 12.81 9.17
C GLY A 62 22.78 11.49 9.07
N ARG A 63 23.78 11.24 9.92
CA ARG A 63 24.58 10.00 9.89
C ARG A 63 23.93 8.92 10.75
N PRO A 64 23.96 7.64 10.34
CA PRO A 64 23.38 6.56 11.13
C PRO A 64 24.07 6.40 12.50
N VAL A 65 23.27 6.27 13.55
CA VAL A 65 23.73 5.96 14.90
C VAL A 65 23.43 4.50 15.19
N PHE A 66 24.48 3.69 15.33
CA PHE A 66 24.36 2.25 15.54
C PHE A 66 24.32 1.92 17.03
N PRO A 67 23.26 1.24 17.51
CA PRO A 67 23.16 0.86 18.90
C PRO A 67 24.04 -0.36 19.19
N THR A 68 24.52 -0.46 20.43
CA THR A 68 25.19 -1.66 20.95
C THR A 68 24.23 -2.60 21.68
N HIS A 69 22.97 -2.17 21.86
CA HIS A 69 21.93 -2.91 22.55
C HIS A 69 20.62 -2.88 21.76
N THR A 70 19.82 -3.93 21.92
CA THR A 70 18.50 -4.05 21.30
C THR A 70 17.50 -3.14 22.02
N VAL A 71 16.29 -2.99 21.47
CA VAL A 71 15.23 -2.19 22.12
C VAL A 71 14.83 -2.69 23.52
N LYS A 72 15.20 -3.93 23.87
CA LYS A 72 14.99 -4.53 25.20
C LYS A 72 16.25 -4.54 26.08
N GLY A 73 17.33 -3.90 25.64
CA GLY A 73 18.58 -3.79 26.40
C GLY A 73 19.50 -5.00 26.30
N VAL A 74 19.26 -5.93 25.35
CA VAL A 74 20.15 -7.08 25.14
C VAL A 74 21.37 -6.64 24.33
N ASN A 75 22.57 -7.04 24.76
CA ASN A 75 23.81 -6.72 24.03
C ASN A 75 23.79 -7.31 22.60
N ILE A 76 24.19 -6.51 21.62
CA ILE A 76 24.28 -6.93 20.22
C ILE A 76 25.70 -7.43 19.95
N MET A 77 25.81 -8.66 19.46
CA MET A 77 27.10 -9.23 19.06
C MET A 77 27.82 -8.35 18.03
N GLN A 78 29.13 -8.18 18.18
CA GLN A 78 29.94 -7.31 17.32
C GLN A 78 29.82 -7.64 15.83
N CYS A 79 29.81 -8.93 15.46
CA CYS A 79 29.61 -9.36 14.07
C CYS A 79 28.26 -8.91 13.49
N MET A 80 27.21 -8.78 14.31
CA MET A 80 25.92 -8.26 13.89
C MET A 80 25.92 -6.74 13.73
N VAL A 81 26.70 -6.03 14.56
CA VAL A 81 26.92 -4.58 14.39
C VAL A 81 27.63 -4.32 13.06
N GLU A 82 28.63 -5.12 12.71
CA GLU A 82 29.33 -5.02 11.42
C GLU A 82 28.40 -5.24 10.22
N GLU A 83 27.50 -6.23 10.28
CA GLU A 83 26.47 -6.44 9.25
C GLU A 83 25.44 -5.30 9.19
N MET A 84 25.13 -4.69 10.34
CA MET A 84 24.24 -3.54 10.42
C MET A 84 24.84 -2.34 9.70
N VAL A 85 26.12 -2.03 9.94
CA VAL A 85 26.82 -0.87 9.35
C VAL A 85 26.88 -0.93 7.82
N LYS A 86 26.84 -2.12 7.22
CA LYS A 86 26.86 -2.32 5.77
C LYS A 86 25.55 -1.88 5.07
N ARG A 87 24.49 -1.58 5.81
CA ARG A 87 23.18 -1.23 5.24
C ARG A 87 23.02 0.28 5.11
N ASP A 88 22.26 0.70 4.10
CA ASP A 88 21.91 2.10 3.92
C ASP A 88 20.66 2.49 4.73
N TYR A 89 20.86 3.39 5.69
CA TYR A 89 19.82 3.99 6.55
C TYR A 89 19.52 5.44 6.21
N THR A 90 20.18 6.00 5.20
CA THR A 90 20.10 7.42 4.83
C THR A 90 19.17 7.63 3.63
N ALA A 91 19.10 6.66 2.72
CA ALA A 91 18.20 6.74 1.58
C ALA A 91 16.74 6.94 2.01
N ARG A 92 16.14 7.97 1.42
CA ARG A 92 14.70 8.18 1.43
C ARG A 92 14.11 7.52 0.20
N LEU A 93 13.20 6.59 0.44
CA LEU A 93 12.67 5.69 -0.56
C LEU A 93 11.21 6.05 -0.82
N VAL A 94 10.85 6.22 -2.08
CA VAL A 94 9.48 6.55 -2.46
C VAL A 94 8.55 5.41 -2.10
N ARG A 95 7.36 5.73 -1.63
CA ARG A 95 6.30 4.74 -1.41
C ARG A 95 5.59 4.49 -2.74
N ASP A 96 5.87 3.33 -3.35
CA ASP A 96 5.35 2.89 -4.64
C ASP A 96 4.36 1.72 -4.50
N ALA A 97 3.93 1.43 -3.27
CA ALA A 97 3.04 0.31 -2.97
C ALA A 97 2.10 0.63 -1.82
N PHE A 98 0.92 0.00 -1.82
CA PHE A 98 -0.08 0.09 -0.75
C PHE A 98 -0.70 -1.28 -0.43
N CYS A 99 -0.71 -1.64 0.86
CA CYS A 99 -1.25 -2.94 1.30
C CYS A 99 -2.69 -2.87 1.79
N LEU A 100 -3.57 -3.67 1.19
CA LEU A 100 -4.98 -3.77 1.58
C LEU A 100 -5.22 -4.39 2.96
N TYR A 101 -4.27 -5.16 3.50
CA TYR A 101 -4.43 -5.73 4.84
C TYR A 101 -3.91 -4.83 5.95
N CYS A 102 -2.94 -3.98 5.63
CA CYS A 102 -2.31 -3.10 6.61
C CYS A 102 -2.73 -1.64 6.47
N ALA A 103 -3.41 -1.29 5.38
CA ALA A 103 -3.83 0.08 5.05
C ALA A 103 -2.65 1.08 5.10
N LYS A 104 -1.50 0.67 4.58
CA LYS A 104 -0.27 1.44 4.64
C LYS A 104 0.42 1.48 3.29
N SER A 105 0.96 2.64 2.96
CA SER A 105 1.88 2.81 1.85
C SER A 105 3.32 2.49 2.28
N PHE A 106 4.10 1.98 1.34
CA PHE A 106 5.47 1.54 1.58
C PHE A 106 6.27 1.50 0.27
N CYS A 107 7.59 1.37 0.40
CA CYS A 107 8.49 1.10 -0.74
C CYS A 107 8.62 -0.41 -0.95
N ALA A 108 8.15 -0.91 -2.09
CA ALA A 108 8.10 -2.33 -2.42
C ALA A 108 9.48 -3.00 -2.48
N ASP A 109 10.50 -2.26 -2.94
CA ASP A 109 11.88 -2.78 -3.05
C ASP A 109 12.54 -3.00 -1.69
N VAL A 110 12.03 -2.33 -0.65
CA VAL A 110 12.67 -2.31 0.67
C VAL A 110 11.86 -3.05 1.72
N CYS A 111 10.55 -3.14 1.52
CA CYS A 111 9.65 -3.80 2.45
C CYS A 111 9.15 -5.10 1.82
N SER A 112 9.68 -6.23 2.26
CA SER A 112 9.18 -7.59 1.97
C SER A 112 7.87 -7.90 2.70
N HIS A 113 7.00 -6.89 2.81
CA HIS A 113 5.77 -6.88 3.61
C HIS A 113 4.79 -8.03 3.23
N HIS A 114 4.88 -8.54 2.00
CA HIS A 114 4.05 -9.62 1.49
C HIS A 114 4.38 -11.01 2.01
N ASP A 115 5.64 -11.25 2.36
CA ASP A 115 6.05 -12.57 2.86
C ASP A 115 5.28 -12.92 4.14
N HIS A 116 4.92 -11.89 4.93
CA HIS A 116 4.07 -12.05 6.10
C HIS A 116 2.65 -12.52 5.73
N HIS A 117 1.98 -11.82 4.81
CA HIS A 117 0.61 -12.18 4.40
C HIS A 117 0.56 -13.57 3.77
N ARG A 118 1.55 -13.90 2.94
CA ARG A 118 1.69 -15.24 2.35
C ARG A 118 1.84 -16.33 3.41
N ARG A 119 2.64 -16.09 4.46
CA ARG A 119 2.80 -17.04 5.59
C ARG A 119 1.50 -17.23 6.39
N LEU A 120 0.67 -16.20 6.46
CA LEU A 120 -0.66 -16.26 7.10
C LEU A 120 -1.75 -16.85 6.20
N GLY A 121 -1.39 -17.36 5.01
CA GLY A 121 -2.35 -17.92 4.05
C GLY A 121 -3.26 -16.87 3.43
N LEU A 122 -2.93 -15.58 3.55
CA LEU A 122 -3.66 -14.50 2.92
C LEU A 122 -3.23 -14.35 1.45
N PRO A 123 -4.15 -13.97 0.55
CA PRO A 123 -3.82 -13.61 -0.84
C PRO A 123 -2.61 -12.67 -0.92
N GLY A 124 -1.53 -13.17 -1.53
CA GLY A 124 -0.25 -12.45 -1.64
C GLY A 124 -0.30 -11.23 -2.56
N ASP A 125 -1.36 -11.11 -3.36
CA ASP A 125 -1.66 -10.04 -4.31
C ASP A 125 -2.52 -8.90 -3.71
N ALA A 126 -2.58 -8.77 -2.38
CA ALA A 126 -3.13 -7.61 -1.67
C ALA A 126 -2.31 -6.30 -1.82
N VAL A 127 -1.34 -6.34 -2.74
CA VAL A 127 -0.43 -5.34 -3.32
C VAL A 127 -0.98 -4.39 -4.35
N LEU A 128 -1.30 -3.16 -4.00
CA LEU A 128 -1.52 -2.14 -5.02
C LEU A 128 -0.17 -1.51 -5.36
N ARG A 129 0.36 -1.76 -6.56
CA ARG A 129 1.51 -1.00 -7.07
C ARG A 129 1.04 0.38 -7.52
N VAL A 130 1.78 1.41 -7.14
CA VAL A 130 1.39 2.80 -7.31
C VAL A 130 2.44 3.54 -8.11
N GLU A 131 1.99 4.25 -9.13
CA GLU A 131 2.80 5.09 -10.00
C GLU A 131 2.27 6.52 -9.98
N GLN A 132 3.16 7.51 -10.08
CA GLN A 132 2.75 8.90 -10.22
C GLN A 132 2.52 9.25 -11.70
N ARG A 133 1.31 9.74 -12.02
CA ARG A 133 0.97 10.25 -13.36
C ARG A 133 0.20 11.55 -13.25
N GLY A 134 0.66 12.59 -13.95
CA GLY A 134 0.02 13.91 -13.90
C GLY A 134 -0.10 14.49 -12.48
N GLY A 135 0.86 14.18 -11.60
CA GLY A 135 0.84 14.61 -10.20
C GLY A 135 -0.15 13.85 -9.31
N ARG A 136 -0.72 12.74 -9.78
CA ARG A 136 -1.68 11.92 -9.03
C ARG A 136 -1.21 10.47 -8.89
N PRO A 137 -1.41 9.84 -7.72
CA PRO A 137 -1.12 8.43 -7.55
C PRO A 137 -2.12 7.60 -8.35
N CYS A 138 -1.60 6.68 -9.13
CA CYS A 138 -2.36 5.75 -9.94
C CYS A 138 -2.00 4.32 -9.57
N VAL A 139 -3.01 3.49 -9.35
CA VAL A 139 -2.84 2.07 -9.06
C VAL A 139 -2.73 1.32 -10.37
N ARG A 140 -1.70 0.50 -10.49
CA ARG A 140 -1.52 -0.41 -11.61
C ARG A 140 -2.46 -1.60 -11.48
N CYS A 141 -3.19 -1.89 -12.56
CA CYS A 141 -4.24 -2.91 -12.61
C CYS A 141 -4.13 -3.73 -13.89
N THR A 142 -4.04 -5.05 -13.77
CA THR A 142 -4.05 -5.97 -14.93
C THR A 142 -5.46 -6.47 -15.26
N GLY A 143 -6.41 -6.26 -14.34
CA GLY A 143 -7.80 -6.72 -14.46
C GLY A 143 -8.02 -8.17 -14.03
N THR A 144 -7.01 -8.78 -13.40
CA THR A 144 -7.08 -10.16 -12.90
C THR A 144 -7.02 -10.25 -11.38
N GLU A 145 -6.74 -9.13 -10.72
CA GLU A 145 -6.60 -9.05 -9.28
C GLU A 145 -7.98 -9.12 -8.59
N TRP A 146 -8.11 -9.93 -7.54
CA TRP A 146 -9.38 -10.11 -6.82
C TRP A 146 -9.89 -8.81 -6.18
N TRP A 147 -8.97 -7.91 -5.83
CA TRP A 147 -9.31 -6.68 -5.12
C TRP A 147 -9.94 -5.62 -6.00
N THR A 148 -9.86 -5.74 -7.32
CA THR A 148 -10.40 -4.74 -8.27
C THR A 148 -11.84 -4.37 -7.95
N SER A 149 -12.71 -5.37 -7.81
CA SER A 149 -14.12 -5.22 -7.46
C SER A 149 -14.40 -4.53 -6.11
N HIS A 150 -13.45 -4.57 -5.19
CA HIS A 150 -13.56 -3.94 -3.87
C HIS A 150 -13.10 -2.48 -3.89
N MET A 151 -12.29 -2.11 -4.89
CA MET A 151 -11.62 -0.81 -4.99
C MET A 151 -12.28 0.15 -5.98
N ASP A 152 -13.39 -0.20 -6.63
CA ASP A 152 -14.07 0.67 -7.61
C ASP A 152 -14.45 2.06 -7.08
N MET A 153 -14.75 2.15 -5.78
CA MET A 153 -15.02 3.43 -5.12
C MET A 153 -13.79 4.33 -5.03
N ALA A 154 -12.61 3.73 -4.90
CA ALA A 154 -11.34 4.40 -4.70
C ALA A 154 -10.55 4.59 -6.01
N LEU A 155 -10.99 4.02 -7.12
CA LEU A 155 -10.25 4.03 -8.39
C LEU A 155 -11.10 4.59 -9.53
N GLY A 156 -10.51 5.49 -10.31
CA GLY A 156 -11.16 6.12 -11.46
C GLY A 156 -11.10 5.27 -12.74
N ASP A 157 -11.58 5.89 -13.82
CA ASP A 157 -11.35 5.36 -15.17
C ASP A 157 -9.85 5.45 -15.53
N PRO A 158 -9.33 4.53 -16.37
CA PRO A 158 -7.91 4.49 -16.72
C PRO A 158 -7.44 5.80 -17.33
N VAL A 159 -6.25 6.25 -16.92
CA VAL A 159 -5.56 7.42 -17.51
C VAL A 159 -4.38 7.03 -18.39
N HIS A 160 -4.00 5.75 -18.37
CA HIS A 160 -2.93 5.19 -19.18
C HIS A 160 -3.12 3.67 -19.32
N GLU A 161 -2.66 3.16 -20.45
CA GLU A 161 -2.60 1.74 -20.78
C GLU A 161 -1.18 1.43 -21.24
N GLY A 162 -0.63 0.29 -20.82
CA GLY A 162 0.74 -0.09 -21.10
C GLY A 162 0.97 -1.59 -21.08
N VAL A 163 2.19 -1.99 -21.42
CA VAL A 163 2.66 -3.37 -21.35
C VAL A 163 3.92 -3.39 -20.52
N ASP A 164 3.99 -4.29 -19.55
CA ASP A 164 5.16 -4.42 -18.68
C ASP A 164 6.31 -5.16 -19.33
N GLU A 165 7.45 -5.21 -18.63
CA GLU A 165 8.65 -5.90 -19.09
C GLU A 165 8.42 -7.40 -19.36
N GLN A 166 7.37 -8.00 -18.78
CA GLN A 166 6.99 -9.39 -18.99
C GLN A 166 5.93 -9.55 -20.11
N GLY A 167 5.63 -8.49 -20.86
CA GLY A 167 4.65 -8.52 -21.93
C GLY A 167 3.19 -8.49 -21.45
N ARG A 168 2.93 -8.18 -20.17
CA ARG A 168 1.57 -8.17 -19.62
C ARG A 168 0.97 -6.77 -19.70
N TYR A 169 -0.24 -6.71 -20.24
CA TYR A 169 -1.06 -5.51 -20.27
C TYR A 169 -1.38 -5.01 -18.85
N TYR A 170 -1.40 -3.69 -18.68
CA TYR A 170 -1.91 -3.05 -17.48
C TYR A 170 -2.55 -1.68 -17.77
N GLU A 171 -3.49 -1.29 -16.92
CA GLU A 171 -4.08 0.04 -16.82
C GLU A 171 -3.49 0.77 -15.60
N LEU A 172 -3.39 2.10 -15.68
CA LEU A 172 -3.17 2.97 -14.52
C LEU A 172 -4.46 3.66 -14.13
N LEU A 173 -4.93 3.36 -12.92
CA LEU A 173 -6.20 3.81 -12.39
C LEU A 173 -5.96 4.90 -11.34
N PRO A 174 -6.39 6.15 -11.58
CA PRO A 174 -6.13 7.22 -10.63
C PRO A 174 -6.86 6.93 -9.31
N VAL A 175 -6.17 7.14 -8.20
CA VAL A 175 -6.79 7.07 -6.87
C VAL A 175 -7.74 8.26 -6.72
N LEU A 176 -9.01 7.96 -6.46
CA LEU A 176 -10.04 8.95 -6.20
C LEU A 176 -9.95 9.39 -4.75
N ARG A 177 -9.81 10.70 -4.55
CA ARG A 177 -9.77 11.29 -3.22
C ARG A 177 -11.19 11.52 -2.71
N ARG A 178 -11.36 11.33 -1.40
CA ARG A 178 -12.59 11.66 -0.69
C ARG A 178 -12.24 12.59 0.46
N GLN A 179 -12.91 13.74 0.52
CA GLN A 179 -12.90 14.56 1.71
C GLN A 179 -13.78 13.90 2.80
N PRO A 180 -13.25 13.56 3.98
CA PRO A 180 -14.05 13.05 5.09
C PRO A 180 -15.24 13.98 5.42
N GLY A 181 -16.36 13.39 5.84
CA GLY A 181 -17.57 14.15 6.16
C GLY A 181 -18.30 14.78 4.96
N THR A 182 -18.00 14.37 3.72
CA THR A 182 -18.72 14.81 2.51
C THR A 182 -19.40 13.66 1.78
N CYS A 183 -20.51 13.98 1.10
CA CYS A 183 -21.24 13.07 0.22
C CYS A 183 -20.37 12.68 -0.99
N MET A 184 -20.21 11.37 -1.22
CA MET A 184 -19.40 10.83 -2.33
C MET A 184 -19.91 11.22 -3.71
N GLN A 185 -21.21 11.54 -3.85
CA GLN A 185 -21.80 11.93 -5.13
C GLN A 185 -21.74 13.44 -5.38
N CYS A 186 -22.17 14.25 -4.41
CA CYS A 186 -22.40 15.69 -4.64
C CYS A 186 -21.47 16.60 -3.85
N GLY A 187 -20.59 16.05 -3.00
CA GLY A 187 -19.63 16.82 -2.20
C GLY A 187 -20.24 17.64 -1.06
N ILE A 188 -21.56 17.63 -0.87
CA ILE A 188 -22.22 18.32 0.24
C ILE A 188 -21.74 17.73 1.57
N ARG A 189 -21.44 18.61 2.54
CA ARG A 189 -21.07 18.23 3.90
C ARG A 189 -22.21 17.48 4.57
N LEU A 190 -21.89 16.33 5.16
CA LEU A 190 -22.84 15.52 5.90
C LEU A 190 -23.08 16.17 7.27
N HIS A 191 -24.35 16.16 7.70
CA HIS A 191 -24.80 16.85 8.92
C HIS A 191 -24.61 16.03 10.20
N TRP A 192 -24.17 14.78 10.06
CA TRP A 192 -24.03 13.82 11.15
C TRP A 192 -22.55 13.63 11.48
N ASP A 193 -22.24 13.59 12.77
CA ASP A 193 -20.88 13.34 13.28
C ASP A 193 -20.44 11.86 13.11
N ASP A 194 -21.32 11.00 12.59
CA ASP A 194 -20.99 9.62 12.23
C ASP A 194 -20.29 9.58 10.86
N ASP A 195 -18.97 9.35 10.89
CA ASP A 195 -18.07 9.23 9.73
C ASP A 195 -18.43 8.09 8.75
N ASP A 196 -19.40 7.23 9.11
CA ASP A 196 -19.80 6.06 8.34
C ASP A 196 -20.77 6.37 7.21
N ASP A 197 -21.52 7.48 7.30
CA ASP A 197 -22.40 7.89 6.21
C ASP A 197 -21.57 8.38 5.01
N THR A 198 -21.90 7.84 3.84
CA THR A 198 -21.18 8.11 2.59
C THR A 198 -21.94 9.04 1.65
N HIS A 199 -23.24 9.24 1.88
CA HIS A 199 -24.14 9.97 0.98
C HIS A 199 -25.15 10.82 1.78
N CYS A 200 -25.51 12.00 1.26
CA CYS A 200 -26.49 12.88 1.93
C CYS A 200 -27.96 12.46 1.71
N SER A 201 -28.22 11.53 0.79
CA SER A 201 -29.57 11.04 0.48
C SER A 201 -29.51 9.70 -0.25
N HIS A 202 -30.59 8.92 -0.17
CA HIS A 202 -30.75 7.70 -0.98
C HIS A 202 -30.57 7.95 -2.48
N ARG A 203 -31.08 9.09 -2.99
CA ARG A 203 -30.91 9.46 -4.40
C ARG A 203 -29.44 9.64 -4.78
N CYS A 204 -28.63 10.26 -3.91
CA CYS A 204 -27.19 10.38 -4.15
C CYS A 204 -26.50 9.01 -4.14
N ALA A 205 -26.88 8.13 -3.20
CA ALA A 205 -26.36 6.77 -3.15
C ALA A 205 -26.71 5.97 -4.42
N ASP A 206 -27.95 6.04 -4.89
CA ASP A 206 -28.40 5.31 -6.09
C ASP A 206 -27.68 5.77 -7.36
N ILE A 207 -27.48 7.08 -7.52
CA ILE A 207 -26.74 7.61 -8.68
C ILE A 207 -25.28 7.15 -8.62
N TYR A 208 -24.64 7.30 -7.47
CA TYR A 208 -23.25 6.90 -7.28
C TYR A 208 -23.02 5.39 -7.53
N LEU A 209 -23.91 4.55 -7.01
CA LEU A 209 -23.84 3.09 -7.23
C LEU A 209 -24.03 2.71 -8.70
N LYS A 210 -24.91 3.41 -9.43
CA LYS A 210 -25.05 3.22 -10.88
C LYS A 210 -23.78 3.63 -11.63
N GLU A 211 -23.19 4.77 -11.30
CA GLU A 211 -21.93 5.23 -11.92
C GLU A 211 -20.76 4.27 -11.65
N LEU A 212 -20.70 3.69 -10.45
CA LEU A 212 -19.72 2.65 -10.10
C LEU A 212 -19.91 1.39 -10.93
N ASP A 213 -21.15 0.91 -11.03
CA ASP A 213 -21.48 -0.28 -11.81
C ASP A 213 -21.18 -0.08 -13.30
N GLU A 214 -21.48 1.09 -13.86
CA GLU A 214 -21.11 1.43 -15.23
C GLU A 214 -19.60 1.47 -15.45
N ARG A 215 -18.83 2.07 -14.53
CA ARG A 215 -17.35 2.06 -14.59
C ARG A 215 -16.80 0.64 -14.55
N ARG A 216 -17.31 -0.20 -13.65
CA ARG A 216 -16.95 -1.61 -13.54
C ARG A 216 -17.22 -2.34 -14.86
N ARG A 217 -18.44 -2.23 -15.40
CA ARG A 217 -18.81 -2.87 -16.68
C ARG A 217 -17.93 -2.41 -17.83
N ARG A 218 -17.60 -1.12 -17.93
CA ARG A 218 -16.66 -0.62 -18.95
C ARG A 218 -15.27 -1.25 -18.80
N ARG A 219 -14.76 -1.38 -17.58
CA ARG A 219 -13.46 -1.99 -17.28
C ARG A 219 -13.44 -3.48 -17.64
N GLU A 220 -14.43 -4.22 -17.19
CA GLU A 220 -14.57 -5.65 -17.48
C GLU A 220 -14.66 -5.90 -18.99
N ALA A 221 -15.43 -5.08 -19.73
CA ALA A 221 -15.54 -5.17 -21.18
C ALA A 221 -14.20 -4.93 -21.89
N ARG A 222 -13.40 -3.93 -21.45
CA ARG A 222 -12.05 -3.69 -21.99
C ARG A 222 -11.13 -4.88 -21.76
N HIS A 223 -11.06 -5.39 -20.53
CA HIS A 223 -10.22 -6.56 -20.23
C HIS A 223 -10.67 -7.82 -20.98
N ALA A 224 -11.98 -8.01 -21.18
CA ALA A 224 -12.50 -9.11 -21.98
C ALA A 224 -12.06 -9.00 -23.45
N ALA A 225 -12.05 -7.80 -24.04
CA ALA A 225 -11.58 -7.56 -25.40
C ALA A 225 -10.07 -7.80 -25.58
N LEU A 226 -9.29 -7.63 -24.51
CA LEU A 226 -7.84 -7.82 -24.52
C LEU A 226 -7.40 -9.27 -24.24
N ARG A 227 -8.32 -10.14 -23.79
CA ARG A 227 -8.03 -11.56 -23.66
C ARG A 227 -7.99 -12.20 -25.05
N PRO A 228 -6.94 -12.96 -25.39
CA PRO A 228 -6.96 -13.74 -26.62
C PRO A 228 -8.17 -14.70 -26.59
N PRO A 229 -8.84 -14.94 -27.72
CA PRO A 229 -9.90 -15.95 -27.77
C PRO A 229 -9.31 -17.29 -27.29
N PRO A 230 -10.08 -18.11 -26.56
CA PRO A 230 -9.62 -19.43 -26.18
C PRO A 230 -9.25 -20.19 -27.46
N GLY A 231 -7.95 -20.45 -27.63
CA GLY A 231 -7.44 -21.21 -28.76
C GLY A 231 -7.98 -22.64 -28.68
N ASN A 232 -8.59 -23.09 -29.78
CA ASN A 232 -8.78 -24.50 -30.07
C ASN A 232 -7.45 -25.23 -29.90
N ASN A 233 -7.39 -26.16 -28.94
CA ASN A 233 -6.39 -27.23 -28.92
C ASN A 233 -6.55 -28.11 -30.16
#